data_AF-A0A849IPI8-F1
#
_entry.id   AF-A0A849IPI8-F1
#
_cell.length_a   1.000
_cell.length_b   1.000
_cell.length_c   1.000
_cell.angle_alpha   90.00
_cell.angle_beta   90.00
_cell.angle_gamma   90.00
#
_symmetry.space_group_name_H-M   'P 1'
#
loop_
_entity.id
_entity.type
_entity.pdbx_description
1 polymer ?
#
loop_
_entity_poly.entity_id
_entity_poly.type
_entity_poly.pdbx_seq_one_letter_code
_entity_poly.pdbx_strand_id
1 'polypeptide(L)'
;DRNHYASHSLTVALHPSETLERMMVRILAFGLHAEEGLCFGRGLSSDEEPAIQKRNLTGDIELWIDVGLPDARSVRKACNRSDKVRIYAYGRAARIWWPQQDFSRHENLCVILLPDTAELEKLASRSMNLDLSVQEGNIWIGNGQRSIHLEPIRLKG
;
A
#
# COMPACT_ATOMS: atom_id res chain seq x y z
N ASP A 1 -12.57 5.89 -10.84
CA ASP A 1 -11.39 5.74 -11.73
C ASP A 1 -11.28 4.39 -12.44
N ARG A 2 -11.25 3.25 -11.72
CA ARG A 2 -11.10 1.90 -12.34
C ARG A 2 -12.41 1.24 -12.79
N ASN A 3 -13.57 1.90 -12.62
CA ASN A 3 -14.92 1.29 -12.74
C ASN A 3 -15.04 -0.05 -11.98
N HIS A 4 -14.39 -0.13 -10.81
CA HIS A 4 -14.34 -1.32 -9.98
C HIS A 4 -15.20 -1.11 -8.73
N TYR A 5 -16.22 -1.96 -8.58
CA TYR A 5 -17.14 -1.97 -7.45
C TYR A 5 -17.17 -3.39 -6.90
N ALA A 6 -16.66 -3.59 -5.68
CA ALA A 6 -16.53 -4.90 -5.08
C ALA A 6 -16.55 -4.82 -3.55
N SER A 7 -16.85 -5.95 -2.92
CA SER A 7 -16.74 -6.13 -1.47
C SER A 7 -15.71 -7.22 -1.19
N HIS A 8 -14.82 -6.96 -0.23
CA HIS A 8 -13.74 -7.88 0.13
C HIS A 8 -13.78 -8.17 1.64
N SER A 9 -13.89 -9.45 2.00
CA SER A 9 -13.72 -9.88 3.38
C SER A 9 -12.24 -10.16 3.64
N LEU A 10 -11.60 -9.31 4.44
CA LEU A 10 -10.17 -9.38 4.73
C LEU A 10 -9.90 -9.86 6.15
N THR A 11 -8.91 -10.72 6.31
CA THR A 11 -8.31 -11.03 7.62
C THR A 11 -6.88 -10.53 7.60
N VAL A 12 -6.58 -9.55 8.46
CA VAL A 12 -5.28 -8.88 8.48
C VAL A 12 -4.56 -9.20 9.78
N ALA A 13 -3.40 -9.85 9.69
CA ALA A 13 -2.52 -10.02 10.83
C ALA A 13 -1.76 -8.71 11.09
N LEU A 14 -1.76 -8.26 12.36
CA LEU A 14 -0.99 -7.12 12.85
C LEU A 14 0.27 -7.64 13.55
N HIS A 15 1.44 -7.36 12.99
CA HIS A 15 2.71 -7.73 13.63
C HIS A 15 2.95 -6.85 14.87
N PRO A 16 3.60 -7.34 15.96
CA PRO A 16 3.82 -6.54 17.18
C PRO A 16 4.56 -5.22 16.95
N SER A 17 5.44 -5.15 15.95
CA SER A 17 6.17 -3.93 15.56
C SER A 17 5.42 -3.04 14.56
N GLU A 18 4.21 -3.44 14.15
CA GLU A 18 3.40 -2.69 13.20
C GLU A 18 2.45 -1.73 13.92
N THR A 19 2.43 -0.46 13.49
CA THR A 19 1.48 0.53 13.99
C THR A 19 0.11 0.38 13.32
N LEU A 20 -0.95 0.86 14.00
CA LEU A 20 -2.29 0.87 13.42
C LEU A 20 -2.36 1.74 12.15
N GLU A 21 -1.66 2.88 12.14
CA GLU A 21 -1.50 3.69 10.92
C GLU A 21 -0.95 2.85 9.77
N ARG A 22 0.15 2.11 9.98
CA ARG A 22 0.76 1.28 8.94
C ARG A 22 -0.19 0.20 8.44
N MET A 23 -0.87 -0.48 9.35
CA MET A 23 -1.87 -1.51 9.01
C MET A 23 -2.98 -0.90 8.14
N MET A 24 -3.48 0.28 8.50
CA MET A 24 -4.52 0.96 7.72
C MET A 24 -4.01 1.42 6.36
N VAL A 25 -2.75 1.85 6.24
CA VAL A 25 -2.13 2.13 4.94
C VAL A 25 -2.02 0.87 4.08
N ARG A 26 -1.72 -0.31 4.67
CA ARG A 26 -1.78 -1.58 3.91
C ARG A 26 -3.19 -1.88 3.42
N ILE A 27 -4.19 -1.71 4.27
CA ILE A 27 -5.59 -1.98 3.91
C ILE A 27 -6.06 -1.04 2.81
N LEU A 28 -5.69 0.24 2.90
CA LEU A 28 -5.90 1.21 1.84
C LEU A 28 -5.23 0.78 0.54
N ALA A 29 -3.94 0.46 0.58
CA ALA A 29 -3.18 0.00 -0.59
C ALA A 29 -3.80 -1.27 -1.22
N PHE A 30 -4.30 -2.20 -0.40
CA PHE A 30 -5.05 -3.35 -0.89
C PHE A 30 -6.29 -2.91 -1.66
N GLY A 31 -7.12 -2.04 -1.07
CA GLY A 31 -8.35 -1.54 -1.70
C GLY A 31 -8.09 -0.80 -3.02
N LEU A 32 -7.02 -0.01 -3.11
CA LEU A 32 -6.62 0.70 -4.33
C LEU A 32 -6.25 -0.24 -5.48
N HIS A 33 -5.76 -1.44 -5.15
CA HIS A 33 -5.34 -2.46 -6.09
C HIS A 33 -6.28 -3.67 -6.13
N ALA A 34 -7.43 -3.60 -5.45
CA ALA A 34 -8.29 -4.75 -5.25
C ALA A 34 -8.66 -5.42 -6.58
N GLU A 35 -8.38 -6.71 -6.67
CA GLU A 35 -8.66 -7.60 -7.78
C GLU A 35 -8.46 -9.05 -7.33
N GLU A 36 -8.86 -10.00 -8.17
CA GLU A 36 -8.67 -11.42 -7.90
C GLU A 36 -7.18 -11.78 -7.78
N GLY A 37 -6.86 -12.65 -6.80
CA GLY A 37 -5.49 -13.11 -6.55
C GLY A 37 -4.61 -12.16 -5.73
N LEU A 38 -5.10 -10.94 -5.39
CA LEU A 38 -4.40 -10.03 -4.48
C LEU A 38 -4.52 -10.53 -3.03
N CYS A 39 -3.40 -10.62 -2.30
CA CYS A 39 -3.38 -11.07 -0.92
C CYS A 39 -2.31 -10.34 -0.08
N PHE A 40 -2.51 -10.31 1.25
CA PHE A 40 -1.48 -9.80 2.15
C PHE A 40 -0.30 -10.78 2.22
N GLY A 41 0.91 -10.25 2.11
CA GLY A 41 2.14 -10.99 2.37
C GLY A 41 2.58 -10.85 3.82
N ARG A 42 3.74 -11.44 4.15
CA ARG A 42 4.31 -11.35 5.50
C ARG A 42 4.92 -9.99 5.85
N GLY A 43 5.20 -9.12 4.88
CA GLY A 43 5.63 -7.74 5.09
C GLY A 43 6.73 -7.60 6.16
N LEU A 44 6.47 -6.83 7.23
CA LEU A 44 7.45 -6.63 8.32
C LEU A 44 7.94 -7.91 9.00
N SER A 45 7.21 -9.01 8.87
CA SER A 45 7.60 -10.31 9.42
C SER A 45 8.60 -11.06 8.52
N SER A 46 8.93 -10.54 7.34
CA SER A 46 9.86 -11.19 6.40
C SER A 46 10.44 -10.22 5.37
N ASP A 47 11.77 -10.18 5.25
CA ASP A 47 12.45 -9.43 4.18
C ASP A 47 12.23 -10.03 2.78
N GLU A 48 11.57 -11.19 2.68
CA GLU A 48 11.36 -11.94 1.44
C GLU A 48 10.01 -11.65 0.77
N GLU A 49 9.05 -11.06 1.50
CA GLU A 49 7.69 -10.88 1.01
C GLU A 49 7.21 -9.43 1.17
N PRO A 50 6.44 -8.92 0.20
CA PRO A 50 5.85 -7.60 0.31
C PRO A 50 4.79 -7.54 1.42
N ALA A 51 4.35 -6.33 1.72
CA ALA A 51 3.11 -6.12 2.47
C ALA A 51 1.89 -6.74 1.77
N ILE A 52 1.80 -6.62 0.44
CA ILE A 52 0.71 -7.18 -0.39
C ILE A 52 1.33 -7.68 -1.70
N GLN A 53 0.86 -8.82 -2.19
CA GLN A 53 1.27 -9.37 -3.48
C GLN A 53 0.08 -9.89 -4.29
N LYS A 54 0.27 -9.93 -5.60
CA LYS A 54 -0.49 -10.79 -6.51
C LYS A 54 0.49 -11.70 -7.23
N ARG A 55 0.15 -12.98 -7.32
CA ARG A 55 0.92 -13.97 -8.09
C ARG A 55 0.10 -14.45 -9.27
N ASN A 56 0.78 -14.73 -10.36
CA ASN A 56 0.17 -15.39 -11.51
C ASN A 56 0.04 -16.91 -11.25
N LEU A 57 -0.50 -17.65 -12.23
CA LEU A 57 -0.71 -19.10 -12.12
C LEU A 57 0.58 -19.92 -12.05
N THR A 58 1.73 -19.37 -12.48
CA THR A 58 3.06 -20.01 -12.37
C THR A 58 3.73 -19.72 -11.02
N GLY A 59 3.15 -18.85 -10.20
CA GLY A 59 3.66 -18.47 -8.88
C GLY A 59 4.59 -17.26 -8.89
N ASP A 60 4.86 -16.67 -10.06
CA ASP A 60 5.64 -15.44 -10.19
C ASP A 60 4.84 -14.23 -9.69
N ILE A 61 5.53 -13.22 -9.17
CA ILE A 61 4.89 -12.06 -8.56
C ILE A 61 4.54 -11.05 -9.66
N GLU A 62 3.26 -10.93 -9.98
CA GLU A 62 2.77 -9.94 -10.94
C GLU A 62 2.79 -8.53 -10.33
N LEU A 63 2.41 -8.41 -9.05
CA LEU A 63 2.34 -7.14 -8.33
C LEU A 63 2.95 -7.28 -6.95
N TRP A 64 3.92 -6.42 -6.65
CA TRP A 64 4.55 -6.26 -5.35
C TRP A 64 4.16 -4.89 -4.78
N ILE A 65 3.57 -4.85 -3.60
CA ILE A 65 3.23 -3.59 -2.92
C ILE A 65 3.84 -3.54 -1.54
N ASP A 66 4.62 -2.49 -1.29
CA ASP A 66 5.11 -2.14 0.04
C ASP A 66 4.55 -0.80 0.52
N VAL A 67 4.52 -0.67 1.85
CA VAL A 67 4.12 0.57 2.53
C VAL A 67 5.23 1.01 3.48
N GLY A 68 5.46 2.32 3.54
CA GLY A 68 6.51 2.93 4.37
C GLY A 68 7.69 3.43 3.55
N LEU A 69 8.88 3.40 4.14
CA LEU A 69 10.09 4.03 3.62
C LEU A 69 11.19 2.97 3.40
N PRO A 70 11.03 2.06 2.42
CA PRO A 70 12.00 0.99 2.18
C PRO A 70 13.34 1.57 1.71
N ASP A 71 14.41 0.85 2.02
CA ASP A 71 15.75 1.18 1.52
C ASP A 71 15.93 0.79 0.05
N ALA A 72 16.96 1.34 -0.60
CA ALA A 72 17.21 1.09 -2.02
C ALA A 72 17.47 -0.38 -2.34
N ARG A 73 18.05 -1.14 -1.39
CA ARG A 73 18.31 -2.57 -1.56
C ARG A 73 17.00 -3.36 -1.66
N SER A 74 16.05 -3.07 -0.79
CA SER A 74 14.73 -3.71 -0.74
C SER A 74 13.91 -3.36 -1.99
N VAL A 75 13.91 -2.10 -2.40
CA VAL A 75 13.24 -1.66 -3.63
C VAL A 75 13.81 -2.36 -4.86
N ARG A 76 15.14 -2.43 -5.00
CA ARG A 76 15.79 -3.14 -6.10
C ARG A 76 15.41 -4.62 -6.14
N LYS A 77 15.36 -5.27 -4.97
CA LYS A 77 14.94 -6.68 -4.85
C LYS A 77 13.50 -6.87 -5.32
N ALA A 78 12.58 -6.02 -4.87
CA ALA A 78 11.18 -6.06 -5.31
C ALA A 78 11.08 -5.90 -6.84
N CYS A 79 11.79 -4.93 -7.41
CA CYS A 79 11.77 -4.66 -8.86
C CYS A 79 12.30 -5.83 -9.68
N ASN A 80 13.28 -6.57 -9.15
CA ASN A 80 13.83 -7.75 -9.85
C ASN A 80 12.96 -9.00 -9.73
N ARG A 81 12.02 -9.05 -8.77
CA ARG A 81 11.21 -10.23 -8.46
C ARG A 81 9.78 -10.13 -8.94
N SER A 82 9.38 -9.00 -9.51
CA SER A 82 7.99 -8.76 -9.87
C SER A 82 7.82 -7.95 -11.14
N ASP A 83 6.69 -8.14 -11.82
CA ASP A 83 6.38 -7.40 -13.03
C ASP A 83 6.08 -5.93 -12.73
N LYS A 84 5.46 -5.64 -11.58
CA LYS A 84 5.10 -4.29 -11.14
C LYS A 84 5.40 -4.12 -9.65
N VAL A 85 6.03 -3.00 -9.30
CA VAL A 85 6.25 -2.59 -7.90
C VAL A 85 5.49 -1.31 -7.59
N ARG A 86 4.81 -1.28 -6.45
CA ARG A 86 4.15 -0.09 -5.90
C ARG A 86 4.66 0.17 -4.49
N ILE A 87 5.05 1.41 -4.22
CA ILE A 87 5.45 1.83 -2.88
C ILE A 87 4.52 2.96 -2.44
N TYR A 88 3.80 2.75 -1.34
CA TYR A 88 3.05 3.79 -0.65
C TYR A 88 3.89 4.36 0.49
N ALA A 89 4.62 5.42 0.19
CA ALA A 89 5.37 6.18 1.17
C ALA A 89 4.40 7.05 1.98
N TYR A 90 4.52 7.05 3.31
CA TYR A 90 3.63 7.80 4.18
C TYR A 90 4.35 8.34 5.41
N GLY A 91 3.67 9.25 6.11
CA GLY A 91 4.20 9.91 7.30
C GLY A 91 5.18 11.04 7.01
N ARG A 92 5.50 11.82 8.05
CA ARG A 92 6.32 13.05 7.95
C ARG A 92 7.71 12.81 7.35
N ALA A 93 8.32 11.65 7.62
CA ALA A 93 9.65 11.31 7.13
C ALA A 93 9.69 11.01 5.62
N ALA A 94 8.54 10.75 4.97
CA ALA A 94 8.50 10.43 3.54
C ALA A 94 9.03 11.55 2.64
N ARG A 95 8.76 12.81 3.00
CA ARG A 95 9.26 13.99 2.26
C ARG A 95 10.77 14.17 2.38
N ILE A 96 11.37 13.66 3.44
CA ILE A 96 12.83 13.68 3.66
C ILE A 96 13.48 12.45 3.01
N TRP A 97 12.80 11.30 3.04
CA TRP A 97 13.26 10.05 2.43
C TRP A 97 13.35 10.16 0.91
N TRP A 98 12.31 10.69 0.24
CA TRP A 98 12.22 10.67 -1.22
C TRP A 98 13.40 11.34 -1.96
N PRO A 99 13.84 12.56 -1.59
CA PRO A 99 14.97 13.21 -2.26
C PRO A 99 16.30 12.48 -2.13
N GLN A 100 16.43 11.56 -1.17
CA GLN A 100 17.64 10.77 -0.95
C GLN A 100 17.67 9.49 -1.80
N GLN A 101 16.58 9.15 -2.48
CA GLN A 101 16.48 7.93 -3.27
C GLN A 101 16.86 8.17 -4.73
N ASP A 102 17.63 7.24 -5.32
CA ASP A 102 17.79 7.14 -6.77
C ASP A 102 17.12 5.86 -7.28
N PHE A 103 15.87 5.99 -7.69
CA PHE A 103 15.11 4.90 -8.32
C PHE A 103 14.84 5.14 -9.80
N SER A 104 15.61 6.02 -10.45
CA SER A 104 15.45 6.38 -11.86
C SER A 104 15.41 5.14 -12.78
N ARG A 105 16.30 4.17 -12.53
CA ARG A 105 16.49 2.96 -13.33
C ARG A 105 15.42 1.87 -13.18
N HIS A 106 14.51 2.00 -12.23
CA HIS A 106 13.47 0.98 -11.98
C HIS A 106 12.20 1.35 -12.74
N GLU A 107 12.04 0.83 -13.97
CA GLU A 107 10.91 1.19 -14.85
C GLU A 107 9.57 0.60 -14.39
N ASN A 108 9.59 -0.57 -13.76
CA ASN A 108 8.41 -1.21 -13.20
C ASN A 108 7.96 -0.66 -11.84
N LEU A 109 8.70 0.31 -11.29
CA LEU A 109 8.42 0.93 -10.00
C LEU A 109 7.54 2.18 -10.14
N CYS A 110 6.48 2.24 -9.35
CA CYS A 110 5.72 3.46 -9.10
C CYS A 110 5.71 3.76 -7.59
N VAL A 111 5.94 5.02 -7.25
CA VAL A 111 6.00 5.50 -5.86
C VAL A 111 4.94 6.57 -5.66
N ILE A 112 4.10 6.36 -4.65
CA ILE A 112 3.00 7.24 -4.25
C ILE A 112 3.27 7.72 -2.83
N LEU A 113 3.21 9.03 -2.61
CA LEU A 113 3.23 9.66 -1.30
C LEU A 113 1.80 9.86 -0.80
N LEU A 114 1.54 9.42 0.44
CA LEU A 114 0.33 9.70 1.20
C LEU A 114 0.69 10.67 2.35
N PRO A 115 0.45 11.99 2.21
CA PRO A 115 0.94 12.98 3.16
C PRO A 115 0.22 12.97 4.52
N ASP A 116 -1.08 12.68 4.56
CA ASP A 116 -1.95 12.93 5.73
C ASP A 116 -2.58 11.64 6.29
N THR A 117 -1.76 10.61 6.48
CA THR A 117 -2.21 9.27 6.92
C THR A 117 -2.46 9.13 8.41
N ALA A 118 -2.05 10.09 9.24
CA ALA A 118 -2.06 9.96 10.70
C ALA A 118 -3.46 9.64 11.26
N GLU A 119 -4.51 10.18 10.63
CA GLU A 119 -5.89 9.96 11.09
C GLU A 119 -6.42 8.56 10.77
N LEU A 120 -5.78 7.81 9.86
CA LEU A 120 -6.24 6.49 9.44
C LEU A 120 -6.33 5.51 10.61
N GLU A 121 -5.44 5.62 11.60
CA GLU A 121 -5.48 4.77 12.79
C GLU A 121 -6.80 4.88 13.57
N LYS A 122 -7.52 6.01 13.44
CA LYS A 122 -8.80 6.23 14.14
C LYS A 122 -9.95 5.45 13.51
N LEU A 123 -9.77 4.89 12.31
CA LEU A 123 -10.71 3.95 11.71
C LEU A 123 -10.47 2.51 12.16
N ALA A 124 -9.30 2.22 12.75
CA ALA A 124 -8.91 0.86 13.09
C ALA A 124 -9.70 0.33 14.30
N SER A 125 -10.22 -0.87 14.15
CA SER A 125 -10.80 -1.65 15.24
C SER A 125 -10.58 -3.14 14.98
N ARG A 126 -10.87 -4.00 15.98
CA ARG A 126 -10.71 -5.46 15.82
C ARG A 126 -11.61 -6.03 14.72
N SER A 127 -12.78 -5.42 14.50
CA SER A 127 -13.73 -5.78 13.45
C SER A 127 -14.30 -4.49 12.88
N MET A 128 -14.05 -4.25 11.59
CA MET A 128 -14.38 -3.00 10.92
C MET A 128 -15.04 -3.25 9.57
N ASN A 129 -16.01 -2.40 9.26
CA ASN A 129 -16.56 -2.24 7.93
C ASN A 129 -16.03 -0.94 7.38
N LEU A 130 -15.33 -1.00 6.25
CA LEU A 130 -14.74 0.17 5.62
C LEU A 130 -15.32 0.38 4.24
N ASP A 131 -15.69 1.63 3.95
CA ASP A 131 -16.04 2.09 2.62
C ASP A 131 -14.82 2.81 2.03
N LEU A 132 -14.46 2.46 0.80
CA LEU A 132 -13.37 3.07 0.05
C LEU A 132 -13.87 3.54 -1.31
N SER A 133 -13.76 4.85 -1.56
CA SER A 133 -14.13 5.48 -2.82
C SER A 133 -12.94 6.21 -3.42
N VAL A 134 -12.76 6.07 -4.74
CA VAL A 134 -11.68 6.72 -5.50
C VAL A 134 -12.25 7.46 -6.69
N GLN A 135 -12.01 8.76 -6.75
CA GLN A 135 -12.48 9.65 -7.80
C GLN A 135 -11.41 10.68 -8.15
N GLU A 136 -11.01 10.72 -9.43
CA GLU A 136 -10.02 11.68 -9.94
C GLU A 136 -8.72 11.66 -9.12
N GLY A 137 -8.25 10.47 -8.76
CA GLY A 137 -7.07 10.25 -7.93
C GLY A 137 -7.24 10.53 -6.43
N ASN A 138 -8.34 11.17 -6.01
CA ASN A 138 -8.65 11.40 -4.61
C ASN A 138 -9.23 10.15 -3.96
N ILE A 139 -8.95 9.97 -2.67
CA ILE A 139 -9.34 8.79 -1.90
C ILE A 139 -10.21 9.23 -0.72
N TRP A 140 -11.36 8.59 -0.55
CA TRP A 140 -12.17 8.67 0.67
C TRP A 140 -12.26 7.28 1.29
N ILE A 141 -11.84 7.17 2.54
CA ILE A 141 -11.95 5.94 3.33
C ILE A 141 -12.67 6.23 4.64
N GLY A 142 -13.67 5.41 4.99
CA GLY A 142 -14.48 5.64 6.17
C GLY A 142 -15.12 4.38 6.74
N ASN A 143 -15.79 4.52 7.88
CA ASN A 143 -16.45 3.43 8.61
C ASN A 143 -17.92 3.74 8.95
N GLY A 144 -18.56 4.61 8.17
CA GLY A 144 -19.91 5.13 8.40
C GLY A 144 -20.01 6.23 9.48
N GLN A 145 -19.06 6.32 10.42
CA GLN A 145 -19.02 7.38 11.44
C GLN A 145 -17.99 8.47 11.14
N ARG A 146 -16.88 8.07 10.52
CA ARG A 146 -15.78 8.94 10.13
C ARG A 146 -15.44 8.69 8.67
N SER A 147 -15.01 9.75 7.99
CA SER A 147 -14.45 9.68 6.65
C SER A 147 -13.16 10.47 6.63
N ILE A 148 -12.12 9.88 6.05
CA ILE A 148 -10.81 10.47 5.87
C ILE A 148 -10.60 10.65 4.38
N HIS A 149 -10.26 11.86 3.97
CA HIS A 149 -9.90 12.20 2.61
C HIS A 149 -8.38 12.27 2.49
N LEU A 150 -7.82 11.65 1.44
CA LEU A 150 -6.40 11.67 1.14
C LEU A 150 -6.20 12.09 -0.32
N GLU A 151 -5.14 12.87 -0.53
CA GLU A 151 -4.67 13.31 -1.84
C GLU A 151 -3.29 12.69 -2.13
N PRO A 152 -3.25 11.53 -2.81
CA PRO A 152 -1.99 10.86 -3.13
C PRO A 152 -1.17 11.66 -4.14
N ILE A 153 0.13 11.79 -3.88
CA ILE A 153 1.07 12.45 -4.79
C ILE A 153 1.94 11.39 -5.46
N ARG A 154 1.84 11.28 -6.77
CA ARG A 154 2.70 10.40 -7.57
C ARG A 154 4.11 10.98 -7.66
N LEU A 155 5.06 10.33 -7.03
CA LEU A 155 6.47 10.73 -7.01
C LEU A 155 7.27 10.12 -8.18
N LYS A 156 6.90 8.90 -8.61
CA LYS A 156 7.49 8.20 -9.75
C LYS A 156 6.48 7.26 -10.42
N GLY A 157 6.67 7.07 -11.72
CA GLY A 157 6.05 6.05 -12.56
C GLY A 157 4.62 6.36 -12.96
#